data_AF-A0A0Q5CB52-F1
#
_entry.id   AF-A0A0Q5CB52-F1
#
_cell.length_a   1.000
_cell.length_b   1.000
_cell.length_c   1.000
_cell.angle_alpha   90.00
_cell.angle_beta   90.00
_cell.angle_gamma   90.00
#
_symmetry.space_group_name_H-M   'P 1'
#
loop_
_entity.id
_entity.type
_entity.pdbx_description
1 polymer ?
#
loop_
_entity_poly.entity_id
_entity_poly.type
_entity_poly.pdbx_seq_one_letter_code
_entity_poly.pdbx_strand_id
1 'polypeptide(L)'
;MSDLPVVVIGAGPQGLAAAAHLLERGIEPLVLEAGTGPAAAVAQWGHVRLFSAWPELVDAAAGRLLAGTGWVAPATGYPIGSQWISRYLAPLAEALGDRVRYATTVTGVGRKGRNRSVDAGRGEQPFTVHVDVDGTEERIDARAVIDASGTWSTPNPLGADGLPALGEKAAAGFISYRIPDFHDAARFAGKHTVVVGSGHSAATAINELTRVAKQHADTRITWVLRRGNVGNTFGGGTADELPERGALGARAQKSVEAGIVDLVTGFRVERIDTSETGAVLISEDGRALPEADLVVALTGFRPDLSFLSEVRLELDATLQAPVRIAAEVDPNVHSCGSVRATGAADLAQPEKDFYLVGAKSYGRAPTFLAMTGYEQVRSVVAELAGDHEAATRIDLDLPDTGVCGGAGLFDDPTGAKGGACCAPAPALLQIGRAPVNA
;
A
#
# COMPACT_ATOMS: atom_id res chain seq x y z
N MET A 1 20.28 -13.91 23.70
CA MET A 1 19.33 -13.32 22.73
C MET A 1 19.88 -13.29 21.30
N SER A 2 21.21 -13.26 21.09
CA SER A 2 21.83 -13.33 19.75
C SER A 2 21.39 -14.55 18.93
N ASP A 3 21.10 -15.67 19.61
CA ASP A 3 20.82 -16.96 18.95
C ASP A 3 19.35 -17.12 18.51
N LEU A 4 18.48 -16.15 18.85
CA LEU A 4 17.09 -16.14 18.39
C LEU A 4 17.00 -15.47 17.02
N PRO A 5 16.10 -15.92 16.13
CA PRO A 5 15.95 -15.33 14.81
C PRO A 5 15.35 -13.92 14.88
N VAL A 6 15.51 -13.18 13.79
CA VAL A 6 14.68 -12.02 13.48
C VAL A 6 13.46 -12.51 12.70
N VAL A 7 12.27 -12.32 13.26
CA VAL A 7 11.03 -12.70 12.57
C VAL A 7 10.63 -11.59 11.60
N VAL A 8 10.37 -11.95 10.35
CA VAL A 8 9.83 -11.04 9.32
C VAL A 8 8.40 -11.49 8.99
N ILE A 9 7.43 -10.61 9.16
CA ILE A 9 6.02 -10.93 8.92
C ILE A 9 5.66 -10.53 7.49
N GLY A 10 5.38 -11.52 6.65
CA GLY A 10 5.04 -11.39 5.23
C GLY A 10 6.22 -11.71 4.29
N ALA A 11 5.97 -12.56 3.30
CA ALA A 11 6.92 -12.91 2.21
C ALA A 11 6.62 -12.10 0.94
N GLY A 12 6.22 -10.84 1.09
CA GLY A 12 6.16 -9.87 -0.01
C GLY A 12 7.55 -9.33 -0.40
N PRO A 13 7.63 -8.40 -1.36
CA PRO A 13 8.91 -7.83 -1.83
C PRO A 13 9.81 -7.32 -0.72
N GLN A 14 9.27 -6.52 0.21
CA GLN A 14 10.04 -5.96 1.32
C GLN A 14 10.42 -7.02 2.37
N GLY A 15 9.57 -8.00 2.62
CA GLY A 15 9.88 -9.07 3.58
C GLY A 15 10.98 -10.00 3.10
N LEU A 16 10.93 -10.39 1.81
CA LEU A 16 11.99 -11.20 1.20
C LEU A 16 13.31 -10.42 1.10
N ALA A 17 13.26 -9.13 0.76
CA ALA A 17 14.44 -8.27 0.81
C ALA A 17 15.01 -8.18 2.24
N ALA A 18 14.17 -8.07 3.26
CA ALA A 18 14.62 -8.02 4.65
C ALA A 18 15.37 -9.28 5.05
N ALA A 19 14.87 -10.46 4.66
CA ALA A 19 15.57 -11.71 4.87
C ALA A 19 16.93 -11.75 4.15
N ALA A 20 17.04 -11.25 2.93
CA ALA A 20 18.31 -11.18 2.21
C ALA A 20 19.32 -10.25 2.91
N HIS A 21 18.91 -9.05 3.32
CA HIS A 21 19.76 -8.14 4.09
C HIS A 21 20.20 -8.74 5.43
N LEU A 22 19.31 -9.48 6.12
CA LEU A 22 19.63 -10.14 7.40
C LEU A 22 20.72 -11.20 7.20
N LEU A 23 20.59 -12.02 6.15
CA LEU A 23 21.59 -13.04 5.81
C LEU A 23 22.95 -12.45 5.45
N GLU A 24 22.99 -11.36 4.68
CA GLU A 24 24.25 -10.68 4.36
C GLU A 24 25.00 -10.18 5.60
N ARG A 25 24.26 -9.89 6.68
CA ARG A 25 24.81 -9.46 7.97
C ARG A 25 24.99 -10.62 8.96
N GLY A 26 24.81 -11.86 8.54
CA GLY A 26 24.98 -13.05 9.39
C GLY A 26 23.90 -13.21 10.47
N ILE A 27 22.73 -12.60 10.28
CA ILE A 27 21.59 -12.70 11.19
C ILE A 27 20.58 -13.68 10.60
N GLU A 28 20.17 -14.67 11.38
CA GLU A 28 19.21 -15.69 10.93
C GLU A 28 17.78 -15.09 10.83
N PRO A 29 17.18 -15.04 9.62
CA PRO A 29 15.81 -14.59 9.46
C PRO A 29 14.82 -15.76 9.56
N LEU A 30 13.60 -15.46 9.99
CA LEU A 30 12.45 -16.34 9.85
C LEU A 30 11.28 -15.55 9.27
N VAL A 31 10.99 -15.77 7.99
CA VAL A 31 9.88 -15.13 7.28
C VAL A 31 8.62 -15.98 7.46
N LEU A 32 7.55 -15.36 7.94
CA LEU A 32 6.25 -15.99 8.16
C LEU A 32 5.22 -15.41 7.18
N GLU A 33 4.65 -16.24 6.31
CA GLU A 33 3.71 -15.84 5.27
C GLU A 33 2.40 -16.61 5.43
N ALA A 34 1.28 -15.87 5.46
CA ALA A 34 -0.04 -16.46 5.58
C ALA A 34 -0.48 -17.19 4.29
N GLY A 35 -0.04 -16.71 3.12
CA GLY A 35 -0.28 -17.36 1.84
C GLY A 35 0.53 -18.64 1.63
N THR A 36 0.15 -19.40 0.61
CA THR A 36 0.76 -20.70 0.27
C THR A 36 2.02 -20.57 -0.60
N GLY A 37 2.46 -19.36 -0.92
CA GLY A 37 3.62 -19.10 -1.75
C GLY A 37 4.11 -17.66 -1.61
N PRO A 38 5.25 -17.31 -2.25
CA PRO A 38 5.85 -16.00 -2.12
C PRO A 38 4.95 -14.92 -2.73
N ALA A 39 4.97 -13.74 -2.11
CA ALA A 39 4.27 -12.56 -2.59
C ALA A 39 2.78 -12.81 -2.88
N ALA A 40 2.09 -13.51 -1.97
CA ALA A 40 0.69 -13.89 -2.11
C ALA A 40 -0.24 -12.70 -2.42
N ALA A 41 0.03 -11.52 -1.86
CA ALA A 41 -0.67 -10.28 -2.22
C ALA A 41 -0.49 -9.91 -3.70
N VAL A 42 0.74 -9.97 -4.21
CA VAL A 42 1.09 -9.69 -5.61
C VAL A 42 0.40 -10.67 -6.57
N ALA A 43 0.29 -11.94 -6.16
CA ALA A 43 -0.37 -12.97 -6.98
C ALA A 43 -1.84 -12.63 -7.27
N GLN A 44 -2.53 -11.97 -6.34
CA GLN A 44 -3.94 -11.56 -6.51
C GLN A 44 -4.14 -10.40 -7.50
N TRP A 45 -3.07 -9.72 -7.89
CA TRP A 45 -3.08 -8.73 -8.96
C TRP A 45 -2.00 -9.04 -10.01
N GLY A 46 -1.66 -10.33 -10.20
CA GLY A 46 -0.57 -10.75 -11.07
C GLY A 46 -0.69 -10.32 -12.53
N HIS A 47 -1.88 -9.97 -13.00
CA HIS A 47 -2.14 -9.44 -14.34
C HIS A 47 -1.87 -7.93 -14.47
N VAL A 48 -1.81 -7.21 -13.35
CA VAL A 48 -1.65 -5.75 -13.35
C VAL A 48 -0.19 -5.38 -13.65
N ARG A 49 -0.01 -4.46 -14.61
CA ARG A 49 1.29 -3.90 -14.97
C ARG A 49 1.75 -2.88 -13.93
N LEU A 50 3.01 -3.01 -13.50
CA LEU A 50 3.65 -2.06 -12.61
C LEU A 50 4.06 -0.78 -13.35
N PHE A 51 4.13 0.34 -12.62
CA PHE A 51 4.67 1.60 -13.12
C PHE A 51 6.19 1.69 -12.99
N SER A 52 6.80 0.79 -12.21
CA SER A 52 8.24 0.73 -11.99
C SER A 52 8.93 -0.19 -12.98
N ALA A 53 10.08 0.24 -13.48
CA ALA A 53 10.91 -0.57 -14.35
C ALA A 53 11.68 -1.62 -13.54
N TRP A 54 12.15 -2.68 -14.20
CA TRP A 54 12.88 -3.77 -13.53
C TRP A 54 14.02 -3.34 -12.58
N PRO A 55 14.89 -2.36 -12.92
CA PRO A 55 15.95 -1.91 -12.01
C PRO A 55 15.44 -1.37 -10.67
N GLU A 56 14.22 -0.85 -10.62
CA GLU A 56 13.58 -0.30 -9.42
C GLU A 56 12.89 -1.38 -8.56
N LEU A 57 12.74 -2.59 -9.12
CA LEU A 57 11.96 -3.69 -8.55
C LEU A 57 12.83 -4.79 -7.92
N VAL A 58 14.15 -4.71 -8.08
CA VAL A 58 15.12 -5.67 -7.54
C VAL A 58 15.91 -4.99 -6.42
N ASP A 59 15.86 -5.55 -5.22
CA ASP A 59 16.68 -5.09 -4.11
C ASP A 59 18.16 -5.51 -4.29
N ALA A 60 19.10 -4.68 -3.84
CA ALA A 60 20.51 -4.92 -4.07
C ALA A 60 21.06 -6.14 -3.31
N ALA A 61 20.64 -6.38 -2.06
CA ALA A 61 21.05 -7.56 -1.29
C ALA A 61 20.41 -8.83 -1.85
N ALA A 62 19.13 -8.77 -2.20
CA ALA A 62 18.44 -9.86 -2.89
C ALA A 62 19.11 -10.21 -4.22
N GLY A 63 19.51 -9.21 -5.02
CA GLY A 63 20.22 -9.41 -6.27
C GLY A 63 21.58 -10.09 -6.08
N ARG A 64 22.34 -9.74 -5.04
CA ARG A 64 23.61 -10.42 -4.70
C ARG A 64 23.40 -11.85 -4.23
N LEU A 65 22.39 -12.11 -3.41
CA LEU A 65 22.02 -13.46 -2.98
C LEU A 65 21.67 -14.34 -4.19
N LEU A 66 20.94 -13.80 -5.17
CA LEU A 66 20.55 -14.50 -6.39
C LEU A 66 21.69 -14.67 -7.39
N ALA A 67 22.69 -13.79 -7.41
CA ALA A 67 23.81 -13.90 -8.37
C ALA A 67 24.55 -15.25 -8.28
N GLY A 68 24.56 -15.87 -7.10
CA GLY A 68 25.16 -17.19 -6.87
C GLY A 68 24.35 -18.38 -7.43
N THR A 69 23.10 -18.17 -7.87
CA THR A 69 22.20 -19.26 -8.32
C THR A 69 22.13 -19.40 -9.85
N GLY A 70 22.86 -18.57 -10.59
CA GLY A 70 22.74 -18.46 -12.05
C GLY A 70 21.53 -17.64 -12.50
N TRP A 71 20.83 -16.99 -11.56
CA TRP A 71 19.76 -16.04 -11.86
C TRP A 71 20.30 -14.81 -12.62
N VAL A 72 19.53 -14.38 -13.63
CA VAL A 72 19.87 -13.21 -14.46
C VAL A 72 18.84 -12.11 -14.20
N ALA A 73 19.32 -10.98 -13.70
CA ALA A 73 18.48 -9.82 -13.46
C ALA A 73 17.86 -9.29 -14.76
N PRO A 74 16.52 -9.12 -14.83
CA PRO A 74 15.91 -8.40 -15.94
C PRO A 74 16.40 -6.94 -15.97
N ALA A 75 16.81 -6.44 -17.13
CA ALA A 75 17.42 -5.12 -17.24
C ALA A 75 16.45 -4.00 -17.65
N THR A 76 15.39 -4.31 -18.41
CA THR A 76 14.52 -3.30 -19.05
C THR A 76 13.06 -3.71 -19.06
N GLY A 77 12.15 -2.72 -18.99
CA GLY A 77 10.71 -2.90 -19.15
C GLY A 77 9.94 -2.88 -17.84
N TYR A 78 8.62 -2.83 -17.96
CA TYR A 78 7.65 -2.72 -16.87
C TYR A 78 6.87 -4.03 -16.74
N PRO A 79 7.18 -4.89 -15.75
CA PRO A 79 6.54 -6.18 -15.62
C PRO A 79 5.09 -6.07 -15.16
N ILE A 80 4.33 -7.15 -15.37
CA ILE A 80 3.11 -7.41 -14.59
C ILE A 80 3.44 -8.13 -13.28
N GLY A 81 2.55 -8.11 -12.29
CA GLY A 81 2.79 -8.74 -10.98
C GLY A 81 3.26 -10.19 -11.05
N SER A 82 2.68 -11.00 -11.94
CA SER A 82 3.07 -12.41 -12.14
C SER A 82 4.46 -12.58 -12.74
N GLN A 83 4.92 -11.62 -13.55
CA GLN A 83 6.31 -11.58 -14.02
C GLN A 83 7.26 -11.19 -12.89
N TRP A 84 6.87 -10.23 -12.04
CA TRP A 84 7.66 -9.85 -10.86
C TRP A 84 7.85 -11.03 -9.90
N ILE A 85 6.80 -11.84 -9.70
CA ILE A 85 6.88 -13.08 -8.94
C ILE A 85 7.81 -14.08 -9.62
N SER A 86 7.44 -14.53 -10.83
CA SER A 86 8.12 -15.66 -11.49
C SER A 86 9.58 -15.39 -11.82
N ARG A 87 9.96 -14.14 -12.11
CA ARG A 87 11.33 -13.78 -12.49
C ARG A 87 12.19 -13.25 -11.36
N TYR A 88 11.65 -12.96 -10.18
CA TYR A 88 12.43 -12.38 -9.08
C TYR A 88 12.00 -12.87 -7.70
N LEU A 89 10.75 -12.65 -7.28
CA LEU A 89 10.34 -12.92 -5.89
C LEU A 89 10.30 -14.43 -5.58
N ALA A 90 9.85 -15.26 -6.52
CA ALA A 90 9.86 -16.70 -6.33
C ALA A 90 11.29 -17.28 -6.32
N PRO A 91 12.20 -16.94 -7.27
CA PRO A 91 13.61 -17.30 -7.16
C PRO A 91 14.27 -16.84 -5.85
N LEU A 92 13.95 -15.64 -5.37
CA LEU A 92 14.47 -15.11 -4.12
C LEU A 92 14.01 -15.96 -2.92
N ALA A 93 12.72 -16.28 -2.87
CA ALA A 93 12.19 -17.12 -1.81
C ALA A 93 12.75 -18.54 -1.84
N GLU A 94 13.00 -19.10 -3.03
CA GLU A 94 13.68 -20.39 -3.20
C GLU A 94 15.12 -20.35 -2.66
N ALA A 95 15.87 -19.28 -2.96
CA ALA A 95 17.23 -19.10 -2.43
C ALA A 95 17.27 -18.94 -0.90
N LEU A 96 16.20 -18.43 -0.29
CA LEU A 96 16.05 -18.34 1.16
C LEU A 96 15.68 -19.69 1.81
N GLY A 97 15.04 -20.59 1.07
CA GLY A 97 14.72 -21.96 1.48
C GLY A 97 13.80 -22.02 2.70
N ASP A 98 14.12 -22.92 3.65
CA ASP A 98 13.33 -23.19 4.86
C ASP A 98 13.17 -22.00 5.82
N ARG A 99 13.83 -20.87 5.53
CA ARG A 99 13.67 -19.60 6.24
C ARG A 99 12.35 -18.92 5.93
N VAL A 100 11.65 -19.33 4.87
CA VAL A 100 10.32 -18.83 4.52
C VAL A 100 9.28 -19.90 4.82
N ARG A 101 8.45 -19.66 5.83
CA ARG A 101 7.33 -20.53 6.19
C ARG A 101 6.03 -19.97 5.62
N TYR A 102 5.47 -20.70 4.66
CA TYR A 102 4.16 -20.43 4.08
C TYR A 102 3.03 -21.00 4.95
N ALA A 103 1.79 -20.65 4.63
CA ALA A 103 0.59 -21.09 5.35
C ALA A 103 0.68 -20.87 6.87
N THR A 104 1.38 -19.81 7.28
CA THR A 104 1.66 -19.48 8.68
C THR A 104 1.15 -18.07 8.96
N THR A 105 -0.01 -17.97 9.60
CA THR A 105 -0.64 -16.68 9.91
C THR A 105 -0.15 -16.19 11.27
N VAL A 106 0.46 -15.01 11.33
CA VAL A 106 0.77 -14.37 12.61
C VAL A 106 -0.50 -13.82 13.23
N THR A 107 -0.84 -14.29 14.43
CA THR A 107 -2.07 -13.93 15.16
C THR A 107 -1.81 -13.04 16.36
N GLY A 108 -0.56 -12.92 16.80
CA GLY A 108 -0.18 -12.04 17.91
C GLY A 108 1.31 -11.79 18.00
N VAL A 109 1.70 -10.58 18.40
CA VAL A 109 3.09 -10.23 18.76
C VAL A 109 3.10 -9.56 20.12
N GLY A 110 4.00 -9.99 21.01
CA GLY A 110 4.19 -9.39 22.32
C GLY A 110 5.58 -9.67 22.88
N ARG A 111 5.83 -9.23 24.12
CA ARG A 111 7.06 -9.56 24.85
C ARG A 111 6.81 -10.75 25.77
N LYS A 112 7.73 -11.70 25.79
CA LYS A 112 7.58 -12.94 26.57
C LYS A 112 7.35 -12.62 28.05
N GLY A 113 6.21 -13.03 28.58
CA GLY A 113 5.82 -12.82 29.98
C GLY A 113 5.64 -11.35 30.40
N ARG A 114 5.49 -10.42 29.45
CA ARG A 114 5.33 -8.99 29.69
C ARG A 114 4.24 -8.45 28.77
N ASN A 115 3.02 -8.35 29.28
CA ASN A 115 1.95 -7.65 28.55
C ASN A 115 2.28 -6.15 28.41
N ARG A 116 1.54 -5.46 27.55
CA ARG A 116 1.82 -4.08 27.12
C ARG A 116 1.99 -3.09 28.27
N SER A 117 1.31 -3.27 29.39
CA SER A 117 1.35 -2.35 30.53
C SER A 117 2.56 -2.53 31.45
N VAL A 118 3.30 -3.65 31.37
CA VAL A 118 4.48 -3.86 32.22
C VAL A 118 5.71 -3.17 31.65
N ASP A 119 6.29 -2.23 32.40
CA ASP A 119 7.55 -1.56 32.04
C ASP A 119 8.80 -2.34 32.43
N ALA A 120 8.80 -2.92 33.64
CA ALA A 120 9.99 -3.51 34.25
C ALA A 120 10.58 -4.67 33.41
N GLY A 121 11.79 -4.47 32.90
CA GLY A 121 12.55 -5.45 32.12
C GLY A 121 11.90 -5.84 30.79
N ARG A 122 10.91 -5.06 30.29
CA ARG A 122 10.17 -5.40 29.06
C ARG A 122 11.08 -5.52 27.84
N GLY A 123 11.91 -4.50 27.60
CA GLY A 123 12.81 -4.44 26.45
C GLY A 123 13.94 -5.47 26.47
N GLU A 124 14.16 -6.13 27.62
CA GLU A 124 15.17 -7.19 27.79
C GLU A 124 14.61 -8.59 27.47
N GLN A 125 13.27 -8.73 27.40
CA GLN A 125 12.64 -10.00 27.03
C GLN A 125 12.60 -10.16 25.52
N PRO A 126 12.75 -11.38 24.98
CA PRO A 126 12.50 -11.61 23.56
C PRO A 126 11.03 -11.34 23.20
N PHE A 127 10.78 -11.13 21.93
CA PHE A 127 9.43 -11.21 21.39
C PHE A 127 8.92 -12.65 21.47
N THR A 128 7.62 -12.79 21.68
CA THR A 128 6.88 -14.03 21.44
C THR A 128 5.86 -13.75 20.35
N VAL A 129 5.97 -14.51 19.25
CA VAL A 129 5.12 -14.39 18.06
C VAL A 129 4.20 -15.60 18.05
N HIS A 130 2.90 -15.35 18.16
CA HIS A 130 1.86 -16.36 18.05
C HIS A 130 1.53 -16.56 16.58
N VAL A 131 1.46 -17.82 16.17
CA VAL A 131 1.13 -18.19 14.80
C VAL A 131 0.04 -19.25 14.79
N ASP A 132 -0.80 -19.21 13.76
CA ASP A 132 -1.70 -20.28 13.36
C ASP A 132 -1.14 -20.96 12.10
N VAL A 133 -0.94 -22.27 12.18
CA VAL A 133 -0.51 -23.13 11.08
C VAL A 133 -1.59 -24.18 10.88
N ASP A 134 -2.42 -24.02 9.86
CA ASP A 134 -3.54 -24.90 9.55
C ASP A 134 -4.44 -25.19 10.77
N GLY A 135 -4.76 -24.16 11.57
CA GLY A 135 -5.58 -24.28 12.78
C GLY A 135 -4.82 -24.76 14.03
N THR A 136 -3.51 -24.96 13.93
CA THR A 136 -2.64 -25.30 15.07
C THR A 136 -1.92 -24.04 15.57
N GLU A 137 -2.15 -23.71 16.84
CA GLU A 137 -1.49 -22.56 17.47
C GLU A 137 -0.07 -22.91 17.95
N GLU A 138 0.91 -22.10 17.55
CA GLU A 138 2.29 -22.20 17.99
C GLU A 138 2.84 -20.86 18.50
N ARG A 139 3.95 -20.91 19.22
CA ARG A 139 4.70 -19.73 19.67
C ARG A 139 6.15 -19.80 19.23
N ILE A 140 6.64 -18.70 18.69
CA ILE A 140 8.01 -18.54 18.22
C ILE A 140 8.65 -17.39 19.00
N ASP A 141 9.79 -17.64 19.63
CA ASP A 141 10.56 -16.58 20.28
C ASP A 141 11.50 -15.91 19.26
N ALA A 142 11.57 -14.58 19.30
CA ALA A 142 12.38 -13.80 18.36
C ALA A 142 13.16 -12.69 19.08
N ARG A 143 14.35 -12.35 18.57
CA ARG A 143 15.12 -11.21 19.11
C ARG A 143 14.61 -9.86 18.62
N ALA A 144 14.03 -9.82 17.43
CA ALA A 144 13.46 -8.64 16.79
C ALA A 144 12.33 -9.07 15.84
N VAL A 145 11.46 -8.12 15.49
CA VAL A 145 10.34 -8.33 14.55
C VAL A 145 10.30 -7.22 13.53
N ILE A 146 10.29 -7.58 12.24
CA ILE A 146 10.05 -6.67 11.12
C ILE A 146 8.68 -7.01 10.54
N ASP A 147 7.72 -6.11 10.67
CA ASP A 147 6.39 -6.27 10.12
C ASP A 147 6.33 -5.68 8.70
N ALA A 148 6.36 -6.58 7.73
CA ALA A 148 6.26 -6.30 6.29
C ALA A 148 4.93 -6.80 5.71
N SER A 149 3.88 -6.95 6.54
CA SER A 149 2.62 -7.60 6.14
C SER A 149 1.79 -6.79 5.14
N GLY A 150 2.18 -5.54 4.87
CA GLY A 150 1.47 -4.63 3.97
C GLY A 150 0.06 -4.27 4.45
N THR A 151 -0.78 -3.85 3.51
CA THR A 151 -2.18 -3.41 3.74
C THR A 151 -3.22 -4.19 2.92
N TRP A 152 -2.76 -5.04 1.98
CA TRP A 152 -3.59 -5.65 0.92
C TRP A 152 -4.74 -6.55 1.43
N SER A 153 -4.59 -7.13 2.62
CA SER A 153 -5.59 -8.00 3.25
C SER A 153 -6.78 -7.23 3.82
N THR A 154 -6.67 -5.91 4.00
CA THR A 154 -7.70 -5.09 4.64
C THR A 154 -8.16 -3.98 3.69
N PRO A 155 -9.04 -4.30 2.72
CA PRO A 155 -9.60 -3.28 1.84
C PRO A 155 -10.42 -2.25 2.64
N ASN A 156 -10.45 -1.02 2.14
CA ASN A 156 -11.39 -0.03 2.60
C ASN A 156 -12.81 -0.40 2.11
N PRO A 157 -13.84 -0.15 2.92
CA PRO A 157 -15.22 -0.43 2.53
C PRO A 157 -15.74 0.54 1.46
N LEU A 158 -16.94 0.26 0.95
CA LEU A 158 -17.66 1.16 0.02
C LEU A 158 -18.27 2.37 0.73
N GLY A 159 -18.63 2.25 2.01
CA GLY A 159 -19.28 3.32 2.77
C GLY A 159 -18.44 4.60 2.80
N ALA A 160 -19.11 5.74 2.58
CA ALA A 160 -18.45 7.02 2.37
C ALA A 160 -17.67 7.54 3.59
N ASP A 161 -18.05 7.11 4.78
CA ASP A 161 -17.47 7.43 6.09
C ASP A 161 -16.29 6.51 6.49
N GLY A 162 -15.93 5.54 5.65
CA GLY A 162 -14.84 4.59 5.92
C GLY A 162 -15.26 3.37 6.74
N LEU A 163 -16.57 3.19 6.96
CA LEU A 163 -17.20 1.98 7.47
C LEU A 163 -17.92 1.22 6.35
N PRO A 164 -18.24 -0.09 6.53
CA PRO A 164 -19.07 -0.81 5.58
C PRO A 164 -20.41 -0.11 5.37
N ALA A 165 -20.79 0.12 4.11
CA ALA A 165 -22.12 0.60 3.76
C ALA A 165 -23.18 -0.36 4.31
N LEU A 166 -24.37 0.16 4.59
CA LEU A 166 -25.49 -0.67 5.04
C LEU A 166 -25.79 -1.72 3.95
N GLY A 167 -25.79 -3.01 4.31
CA GLY A 167 -25.98 -4.10 3.36
C GLY A 167 -24.71 -4.60 2.63
N GLU A 168 -23.55 -3.92 2.78
CA GLU A 168 -22.31 -4.30 2.07
C GLU A 168 -21.86 -5.73 2.37
N LYS A 169 -21.94 -6.15 3.62
CA LYS A 169 -21.60 -7.54 4.02
C LYS A 169 -22.56 -8.57 3.40
N ALA A 170 -23.85 -8.24 3.27
CA ALA A 170 -24.84 -9.12 2.66
C ALA A 170 -24.66 -9.20 1.13
N ALA A 171 -24.18 -8.12 0.52
CA ALA A 171 -23.91 -8.02 -0.91
C ALA A 171 -22.55 -8.63 -1.34
N ALA A 172 -21.83 -9.34 -0.46
CA ALA A 172 -20.49 -9.87 -0.73
C ALA A 172 -20.40 -10.74 -2.00
N GLY A 173 -21.49 -11.41 -2.40
CA GLY A 173 -21.54 -12.20 -3.63
C GLY A 173 -21.44 -11.36 -4.92
N PHE A 174 -21.79 -10.08 -4.87
CA PHE A 174 -21.73 -9.14 -6.00
C PHE A 174 -20.49 -8.24 -5.96
N ILE A 175 -19.78 -8.19 -4.82
CA ILE A 175 -18.70 -7.23 -4.58
C ILE A 175 -17.33 -7.89 -4.74
N SER A 176 -16.44 -7.23 -5.47
CA SER A 176 -15.01 -7.55 -5.53
C SER A 176 -14.19 -6.33 -5.12
N TYR A 177 -13.15 -6.54 -4.30
CA TYR A 177 -12.16 -5.51 -3.97
C TYR A 177 -10.89 -5.62 -4.83
N ARG A 178 -10.99 -6.28 -5.99
CA ARG A 178 -9.87 -6.61 -6.87
C ARG A 178 -10.07 -6.00 -8.26
N ILE A 179 -8.95 -5.63 -8.88
CA ILE A 179 -8.93 -5.08 -10.24
C ILE A 179 -9.38 -6.18 -11.21
N PRO A 180 -10.39 -5.95 -12.07
CA PRO A 180 -10.79 -6.87 -13.12
C PRO A 180 -9.62 -7.29 -14.01
N ASP A 181 -9.64 -8.54 -14.46
CA ASP A 181 -8.72 -9.05 -15.47
C ASP A 181 -9.47 -9.16 -16.80
N PHE A 182 -8.98 -8.50 -17.84
CA PHE A 182 -9.53 -8.65 -19.19
C PHE A 182 -9.50 -10.11 -19.68
N HIS A 183 -8.58 -10.94 -19.19
CA HIS A 183 -8.53 -12.36 -19.55
C HIS A 183 -9.68 -13.17 -18.93
N ASP A 184 -10.36 -12.65 -17.91
CA ASP A 184 -11.61 -13.18 -17.34
C ASP A 184 -12.84 -12.45 -17.93
N ALA A 185 -12.83 -12.18 -19.24
CA ALA A 185 -13.88 -11.43 -19.92
C ALA A 185 -15.27 -12.05 -19.71
N ALA A 186 -15.38 -13.37 -19.62
CA ALA A 186 -16.65 -14.08 -19.42
C ALA A 186 -17.37 -13.67 -18.12
N ARG A 187 -16.63 -13.23 -17.10
CA ARG A 187 -17.22 -12.72 -15.87
C ARG A 187 -17.97 -11.41 -16.08
N PHE A 188 -17.52 -10.56 -17.00
CA PHE A 188 -17.99 -9.18 -17.18
C PHE A 188 -18.79 -8.95 -18.49
N ALA A 189 -18.59 -9.79 -19.50
CA ALA A 189 -19.23 -9.66 -20.81
C ALA A 189 -20.76 -9.67 -20.70
N GLY A 190 -21.40 -8.68 -21.32
CA GLY A 190 -22.86 -8.51 -21.33
C GLY A 190 -23.49 -8.13 -20.00
N LYS A 191 -22.67 -7.81 -18.99
CA LYS A 191 -23.13 -7.42 -17.65
C LYS A 191 -22.93 -5.94 -17.39
N HIS A 192 -23.63 -5.43 -16.38
CA HIS A 192 -23.40 -4.12 -15.81
C HIS A 192 -22.45 -4.21 -14.62
N THR A 193 -21.29 -3.56 -14.75
CA THR A 193 -20.29 -3.46 -13.67
C THR A 193 -20.20 -2.02 -13.16
N VAL A 194 -20.35 -1.85 -11.85
CA VAL A 194 -20.14 -0.58 -11.16
C VAL A 194 -18.74 -0.57 -10.54
N VAL A 195 -17.88 0.35 -10.93
CA VAL A 195 -16.55 0.55 -10.34
C VAL A 195 -16.59 1.76 -9.40
N VAL A 196 -16.21 1.58 -8.13
CA VAL A 196 -16.21 2.64 -7.13
C VAL A 196 -14.78 2.99 -6.73
N GLY A 197 -14.41 4.27 -6.82
CA GLY A 197 -13.09 4.79 -6.44
C GLY A 197 -12.46 5.65 -7.53
N SER A 198 -11.49 6.49 -7.17
CA SER A 198 -10.89 7.48 -8.08
C SER A 198 -9.37 7.35 -8.24
N GLY A 199 -8.76 6.31 -7.66
CA GLY A 199 -7.31 6.08 -7.72
C GLY A 199 -6.87 5.34 -8.99
N HIS A 200 -5.56 5.13 -9.12
CA HIS A 200 -4.98 4.39 -10.24
C HIS A 200 -5.57 2.98 -10.42
N SER A 201 -5.89 2.29 -9.33
CA SER A 201 -6.57 0.98 -9.42
C SER A 201 -7.91 1.07 -10.15
N ALA A 202 -8.70 2.11 -9.88
CA ALA A 202 -9.97 2.32 -10.57
C ALA A 202 -9.76 2.66 -12.05
N ALA A 203 -8.80 3.52 -12.38
CA ALA A 203 -8.45 3.81 -13.78
C ALA A 203 -7.98 2.54 -14.53
N THR A 204 -7.21 1.66 -13.88
CA THR A 204 -6.84 0.35 -14.44
C THR A 204 -8.07 -0.52 -14.69
N ALA A 205 -8.97 -0.64 -13.71
CA ALA A 205 -10.21 -1.41 -13.86
C ALA A 205 -11.07 -0.90 -15.02
N ILE A 206 -11.22 0.42 -15.16
CA ILE A 206 -11.96 1.04 -16.27
C ILE A 206 -11.32 0.69 -17.61
N ASN A 207 -9.99 0.75 -17.73
CA ASN A 207 -9.30 0.37 -18.95
C ASN A 207 -9.48 -1.11 -19.30
N GLU A 208 -9.40 -2.02 -18.32
CA GLU A 208 -9.60 -3.45 -18.53
C GLU A 208 -11.05 -3.78 -18.93
N LEU A 209 -12.05 -3.21 -18.25
CA LEU A 209 -13.46 -3.40 -18.57
C LEU A 209 -13.83 -2.78 -19.92
N THR A 210 -13.25 -1.62 -20.28
CA THR A 210 -13.45 -1.01 -21.60
C THR A 210 -12.98 -1.93 -22.73
N ARG A 211 -11.90 -2.69 -22.51
CA ARG A 211 -11.45 -3.69 -23.49
C ARG A 211 -12.49 -4.81 -23.66
N VAL A 212 -13.14 -5.24 -22.57
CA VAL A 212 -14.25 -6.21 -22.62
C VAL A 212 -15.45 -5.63 -23.35
N ALA A 213 -15.88 -4.41 -23.03
CA ALA A 213 -17.03 -3.76 -23.66
C ALA A 213 -16.85 -3.53 -25.17
N LYS A 214 -15.61 -3.30 -25.63
CA LYS A 214 -15.30 -3.23 -27.07
C LYS A 214 -15.48 -4.58 -27.80
N GLN A 215 -15.43 -5.70 -27.09
CA GLN A 215 -15.67 -7.04 -27.64
C GLN A 215 -17.13 -7.50 -27.44
N HIS A 216 -17.83 -6.93 -26.46
CA HIS A 216 -19.18 -7.30 -26.05
C HIS A 216 -20.02 -6.04 -25.84
N ALA A 217 -20.71 -5.60 -26.90
CA ALA A 217 -21.38 -4.30 -26.97
C ALA A 217 -22.53 -4.10 -25.97
N ASP A 218 -23.03 -5.17 -25.37
CA ASP A 218 -24.05 -5.19 -24.31
C ASP A 218 -23.47 -5.00 -22.90
N THR A 219 -22.14 -4.98 -22.76
CA THR A 219 -21.47 -4.71 -21.48
C THR A 219 -21.63 -3.24 -21.08
N ARG A 220 -22.09 -2.99 -19.86
CA ARG A 220 -22.26 -1.63 -19.31
C ARG A 220 -21.28 -1.38 -18.18
N ILE A 221 -20.73 -0.17 -18.12
CA ILE A 221 -19.75 0.22 -17.09
C ILE A 221 -20.17 1.55 -16.50
N THR A 222 -20.40 1.57 -15.17
CA THR A 222 -20.60 2.81 -14.42
C THR A 222 -19.39 3.05 -13.53
N TRP A 223 -18.75 4.22 -13.63
CA TRP A 223 -17.64 4.63 -12.78
C TRP A 223 -18.11 5.67 -11.76
N VAL A 224 -17.97 5.34 -10.47
CA VAL A 224 -18.52 6.10 -9.36
C VAL A 224 -17.40 6.75 -8.55
N LEU A 225 -17.47 8.08 -8.45
CA LEU A 225 -16.55 8.93 -7.69
C LEU A 225 -17.29 9.54 -6.50
N ARG A 226 -16.67 9.45 -5.33
CA ARG A 226 -17.21 10.05 -4.10
C ARG A 226 -17.30 11.58 -4.19
N ARG A 227 -16.33 12.22 -4.85
CA ARG A 227 -16.26 13.69 -4.97
C ARG A 227 -17.04 14.18 -6.18
N GLY A 228 -17.58 15.40 -6.09
CA GLY A 228 -18.36 16.02 -7.16
C GLY A 228 -17.54 16.43 -8.38
N ASN A 229 -16.22 16.58 -8.24
CA ASN A 229 -15.30 16.88 -9.32
C ASN A 229 -14.47 15.65 -9.71
N VAL A 230 -13.99 15.65 -10.96
CA VAL A 230 -13.11 14.58 -11.47
C VAL A 230 -11.65 14.80 -11.03
N GLY A 231 -11.26 16.02 -10.63
CA GLY A 231 -9.95 16.31 -10.05
C GLY A 231 -8.78 15.68 -10.82
N ASN A 232 -7.87 15.03 -10.10
CA ASN A 232 -6.76 14.25 -10.67
C ASN A 232 -7.13 12.79 -10.99
N THR A 233 -8.42 12.43 -11.11
CA THR A 233 -8.84 11.04 -11.39
C THR A 233 -8.29 10.52 -12.72
N PHE A 234 -8.00 11.41 -13.67
CA PHE A 234 -7.33 11.09 -14.93
C PHE A 234 -5.79 11.27 -14.89
N GLY A 235 -5.20 11.43 -13.69
CA GLY A 235 -3.76 11.61 -13.50
C GLY A 235 -3.22 12.99 -13.91
N GLY A 236 -1.90 13.11 -14.02
CA GLY A 236 -1.20 14.33 -14.45
C GLY A 236 -1.05 14.49 -15.97
N GLY A 237 -1.56 13.54 -16.78
CA GLY A 237 -1.37 13.54 -18.23
C GLY A 237 0.12 13.48 -18.62
N THR A 238 0.55 14.35 -19.54
CA THR A 238 1.98 14.47 -19.93
C THR A 238 2.86 15.14 -18.87
N ALA A 239 2.26 15.73 -17.84
CA ALA A 239 2.97 16.28 -16.69
C ALA A 239 3.15 15.23 -15.56
N ASP A 240 2.78 13.97 -15.82
CA ASP A 240 3.06 12.86 -14.93
C ASP A 240 4.48 12.33 -15.21
N GLU A 241 5.34 12.40 -14.20
CA GLU A 241 6.75 11.99 -14.31
C GLU A 241 6.94 10.46 -14.29
N LEU A 242 5.86 9.68 -14.07
CA LEU A 242 5.78 8.27 -14.44
C LEU A 242 4.94 8.13 -15.73
N PRO A 243 5.56 7.96 -16.92
CA PRO A 243 4.85 8.02 -18.19
C PRO A 243 3.68 7.04 -18.31
N GLU A 244 3.83 5.83 -17.78
CA GLU A 244 2.78 4.80 -17.82
C GLU A 244 1.58 5.13 -16.94
N ARG A 245 1.79 5.91 -15.87
CA ARG A 245 0.74 6.38 -14.96
C ARG A 245 -0.08 7.50 -15.60
N GLY A 246 0.57 8.48 -16.21
CA GLY A 246 -0.10 9.52 -16.98
C GLY A 246 -0.90 8.95 -18.16
N ALA A 247 -0.32 7.97 -18.87
CA ALA A 247 -0.99 7.29 -19.97
C ALA A 247 -2.24 6.50 -19.50
N LEU A 248 -2.23 5.94 -18.28
CA LEU A 248 -3.36 5.20 -17.72
C LEU A 248 -4.60 6.09 -17.59
N GLY A 249 -4.44 7.26 -16.98
CA GLY A 249 -5.55 8.19 -16.74
C GLY A 249 -6.10 8.78 -18.04
N ALA A 250 -5.24 9.10 -19.01
CA ALA A 250 -5.65 9.56 -20.33
C ALA A 250 -6.49 8.51 -21.11
N ARG A 251 -6.17 7.22 -20.96
CA ARG A 251 -6.97 6.14 -21.57
C ARG A 251 -8.35 6.00 -20.91
N ALA A 252 -8.42 6.15 -19.59
CA ALA A 252 -9.69 6.13 -18.86
C ALA A 252 -10.57 7.33 -19.27
N GLN A 253 -9.99 8.52 -19.39
CA GLN A 253 -10.71 9.72 -19.85
C GLN A 253 -11.34 9.53 -21.23
N LYS A 254 -10.56 9.02 -22.20
CA LYS A 254 -11.08 8.73 -23.55
C LYS A 254 -12.26 7.76 -23.56
N SER A 255 -12.31 6.84 -22.59
CA SER A 255 -13.39 5.84 -22.50
C SER A 255 -14.70 6.48 -22.02
N VAL A 256 -14.60 7.47 -21.13
CA VAL A 256 -15.74 8.31 -20.70
C VAL A 256 -16.19 9.22 -21.85
N GLU A 257 -15.26 9.91 -22.51
CA GLU A 257 -15.57 10.82 -23.63
C GLU A 257 -16.23 10.09 -24.82
N ALA A 258 -15.86 8.82 -25.04
CA ALA A 258 -16.47 7.97 -26.06
C ALA A 258 -17.84 7.39 -25.66
N GLY A 259 -18.33 7.65 -24.45
CA GLY A 259 -19.61 7.14 -23.94
C GLY A 259 -19.61 5.63 -23.65
N ILE A 260 -18.44 5.00 -23.51
CA ILE A 260 -18.33 3.58 -23.15
C ILE A 260 -18.52 3.39 -21.63
N VAL A 261 -18.21 4.43 -20.85
CA VAL A 261 -18.23 4.42 -19.39
C VAL A 261 -19.09 5.58 -18.90
N ASP A 262 -20.13 5.27 -18.14
CA ASP A 262 -20.98 6.26 -17.50
C ASP A 262 -20.32 6.76 -16.20
N LEU A 263 -19.95 8.03 -16.16
CA LEU A 263 -19.29 8.64 -15.00
C LEU A 263 -20.31 9.26 -14.05
N VAL A 264 -20.31 8.83 -12.78
CA VAL A 264 -21.16 9.38 -11.72
C VAL A 264 -20.27 10.00 -10.64
N THR A 265 -20.43 11.30 -10.39
CA THR A 265 -19.68 12.04 -9.38
C THR A 265 -20.54 12.42 -8.18
N GLY A 266 -19.86 12.81 -7.09
CA GLY A 266 -20.49 13.23 -5.85
C GLY A 266 -21.32 12.13 -5.19
N PHE A 267 -21.01 10.86 -5.44
CA PHE A 267 -21.82 9.72 -5.02
C PHE A 267 -21.22 9.09 -3.76
N ARG A 268 -21.84 9.35 -2.62
CA ARG A 268 -21.39 8.88 -1.30
C ARG A 268 -22.21 7.67 -0.93
N VAL A 269 -21.68 6.46 -1.15
CA VAL A 269 -22.42 5.21 -0.89
C VAL A 269 -22.79 5.13 0.60
N GLU A 270 -24.09 5.04 0.86
CA GLU A 270 -24.66 4.85 2.21
C GLU A 270 -25.15 3.41 2.37
N ARG A 271 -25.81 2.88 1.34
CA ARG A 271 -26.53 1.61 1.39
C ARG A 271 -26.39 0.83 0.09
N ILE A 272 -26.43 -0.49 0.21
CA ILE A 272 -26.46 -1.44 -0.90
C ILE A 272 -27.66 -2.36 -0.68
N ASP A 273 -28.64 -2.25 -1.57
CA ASP A 273 -29.75 -3.18 -1.64
C ASP A 273 -29.42 -4.29 -2.64
N THR A 274 -29.89 -5.52 -2.38
CA THR A 274 -29.63 -6.69 -3.23
C THR A 274 -30.93 -7.30 -3.73
N SER A 275 -30.89 -7.86 -4.92
CA SER A 275 -31.92 -8.73 -5.49
C SER A 275 -31.35 -10.13 -5.73
N GLU A 276 -32.13 -11.01 -6.38
CA GLU A 276 -31.62 -12.31 -6.82
C GLU A 276 -30.52 -12.18 -7.90
N THR A 277 -30.50 -11.07 -8.65
CA THR A 277 -29.67 -10.91 -9.85
C THR A 277 -28.61 -9.82 -9.74
N GLY A 278 -28.68 -8.93 -8.74
CA GLY A 278 -27.71 -7.85 -8.64
C GLY A 278 -27.77 -7.03 -7.35
N ALA A 279 -27.00 -5.93 -7.38
CA ALA A 279 -26.88 -4.97 -6.31
C ALA A 279 -27.17 -3.54 -6.80
N VAL A 280 -27.85 -2.75 -5.97
CA VAL A 280 -28.16 -1.33 -6.19
C VAL A 280 -27.44 -0.52 -5.13
N LEU A 281 -26.52 0.33 -5.56
CA LEU A 281 -25.84 1.28 -4.68
C LEU A 281 -26.70 2.54 -4.53
N ILE A 282 -26.86 2.99 -3.29
CA ILE A 282 -27.67 4.14 -2.91
C ILE A 282 -26.77 5.13 -2.18
N SER A 283 -26.81 6.38 -2.64
CA SER A 283 -26.05 7.50 -2.10
C SER A 283 -26.78 8.17 -0.94
N GLU A 284 -26.04 8.85 -0.05
CA GLU A 284 -26.57 9.64 1.08
C GLU A 284 -27.60 10.71 0.67
N ASP A 285 -27.56 11.15 -0.59
CA ASP A 285 -28.53 12.11 -1.17
C ASP A 285 -29.76 11.45 -1.82
N GLY A 286 -29.92 10.14 -1.64
CA GLY A 286 -31.05 9.35 -2.14
C GLY A 286 -30.94 8.92 -3.60
N ARG A 287 -29.87 9.28 -4.33
CA ARG A 287 -29.64 8.78 -5.69
C ARG A 287 -29.36 7.28 -5.66
N ALA A 288 -30.06 6.53 -6.49
CA ALA A 288 -29.81 5.11 -6.72
C ALA A 288 -29.21 4.89 -8.11
N LEU A 289 -28.18 4.04 -8.19
CA LEU A 289 -27.64 3.61 -9.48
C LEU A 289 -28.52 2.53 -10.10
N PRO A 290 -28.43 2.31 -11.43
CA PRO A 290 -29.00 1.11 -12.04
C PRO A 290 -28.44 -0.15 -11.39
N GLU A 291 -29.27 -1.19 -11.29
CA GLU A 291 -28.84 -2.49 -10.75
C GLU A 291 -27.63 -3.02 -11.51
N ALA A 292 -26.62 -3.46 -10.75
CA ALA A 292 -25.36 -3.98 -11.25
C ALA A 292 -25.23 -5.46 -10.93
N ASP A 293 -24.78 -6.24 -11.92
CA ASP A 293 -24.43 -7.64 -11.72
C ASP A 293 -23.15 -7.76 -10.87
N LEU A 294 -22.27 -6.77 -10.95
CA LEU A 294 -20.98 -6.74 -10.28
C LEU A 294 -20.64 -5.35 -9.77
N VAL A 295 -20.07 -5.29 -8.57
CA VAL A 295 -19.55 -4.08 -7.94
C VAL A 295 -18.06 -4.28 -7.68
N VAL A 296 -17.24 -3.35 -8.15
CA VAL A 296 -15.78 -3.37 -7.99
C VAL A 296 -15.38 -2.21 -7.08
N ALA A 297 -15.07 -2.51 -5.83
CA ALA A 297 -14.71 -1.56 -4.79
C ALA A 297 -13.20 -1.33 -4.75
N LEU A 298 -12.74 -0.21 -5.30
CA LEU A 298 -11.33 0.17 -5.39
C LEU A 298 -11.07 1.46 -4.59
N THR A 299 -11.51 1.44 -3.34
CA THR A 299 -11.47 2.56 -2.37
C THR A 299 -10.21 2.56 -1.50
N GLY A 300 -9.19 1.78 -1.88
CA GLY A 300 -7.91 1.69 -1.19
C GLY A 300 -7.87 0.61 -0.11
N PHE A 301 -6.79 0.61 0.67
CA PHE A 301 -6.49 -0.37 1.71
C PHE A 301 -5.99 0.32 2.98
N ARG A 302 -5.90 -0.42 4.09
CA ARG A 302 -5.41 0.08 5.38
C ARG A 302 -4.60 -1.00 6.13
N PRO A 303 -3.72 -0.64 7.07
CA PRO A 303 -2.97 -1.62 7.84
C PRO A 303 -3.89 -2.42 8.75
N ASP A 304 -3.61 -3.72 8.90
CA ASP A 304 -4.12 -4.51 10.02
C ASP A 304 -3.15 -4.43 11.20
N LEU A 305 -3.63 -3.90 12.31
CA LEU A 305 -2.88 -3.73 13.57
C LEU A 305 -3.41 -4.65 14.68
N SER A 306 -4.42 -5.47 14.40
CA SER A 306 -5.14 -6.26 15.42
C SER A 306 -4.22 -7.21 16.18
N PHE A 307 -3.32 -7.90 15.47
CA PHE A 307 -2.33 -8.81 16.05
C PHE A 307 -1.18 -8.10 16.80
N LEU A 308 -1.13 -6.77 16.76
CA LEU A 308 -0.12 -5.94 17.44
C LEU A 308 -0.64 -5.30 18.73
N SER A 309 -1.79 -5.75 19.26
CA SER A 309 -2.43 -5.14 20.44
C SER A 309 -1.50 -5.05 21.67
N GLU A 310 -0.58 -6.01 21.80
CA GLU A 310 0.39 -6.11 22.89
C GLU A 310 1.76 -5.45 22.59
N VAL A 311 1.91 -4.82 21.42
CA VAL A 311 3.11 -4.06 21.01
C VAL A 311 2.90 -2.57 21.30
N ARG A 312 3.95 -1.90 21.78
CA ARG A 312 3.94 -0.44 21.99
C ARG A 312 4.29 0.27 20.68
N LEU A 313 3.27 0.81 20.01
CA LEU A 313 3.39 1.54 18.75
C LEU A 313 3.18 3.04 18.95
N GLU A 314 3.87 3.84 18.15
CA GLU A 314 3.71 5.29 18.06
C GLU A 314 3.28 5.65 16.62
N LEU A 315 1.96 5.71 16.42
CA LEU A 315 1.35 5.93 15.10
C LEU A 315 0.55 7.23 15.10
N ASP A 316 0.54 7.90 13.95
CA ASP A 316 -0.33 9.04 13.67
C ASP A 316 -1.80 8.63 13.75
N ALA A 317 -2.62 9.48 14.36
CA ALA A 317 -4.03 9.19 14.64
C ALA A 317 -4.89 9.11 13.37
N THR A 318 -4.47 9.75 12.28
CA THR A 318 -5.23 9.82 11.03
C THR A 318 -4.77 8.74 10.05
N LEU A 319 -3.47 8.71 9.76
CA LEU A 319 -2.89 7.83 8.75
C LEU A 319 -2.59 6.43 9.28
N GLN A 320 -2.43 6.26 10.59
CA GLN A 320 -1.94 5.02 11.20
C GLN A 320 -0.54 4.62 10.67
N ALA A 321 0.28 5.60 10.33
CA ALA A 321 1.69 5.49 9.96
C ALA A 321 2.57 5.88 11.16
N PRO A 322 3.86 5.45 11.26
CA PRO A 322 4.78 5.97 12.27
C PRO A 322 4.81 7.50 12.27
N VAL A 323 4.72 8.10 13.46
CA VAL A 323 4.53 9.56 13.59
C VAL A 323 5.62 10.38 12.87
N ARG A 324 6.85 9.87 12.82
CA ARG A 324 8.00 10.56 12.22
C ARG A 324 7.98 10.59 10.69
N ILE A 325 7.15 9.77 10.04
CA ILE A 325 6.97 9.79 8.59
C ILE A 325 5.59 10.31 8.17
N ALA A 326 4.61 10.31 9.08
CA ALA A 326 3.21 10.61 8.78
C ALA A 326 3.01 11.95 8.08
N ALA A 327 3.70 13.00 8.55
CA ALA A 327 3.61 14.33 7.94
C ALA A 327 4.09 14.34 6.48
N GLU A 328 5.11 13.55 6.13
CA GLU A 328 5.73 13.54 4.80
C GLU A 328 4.94 12.72 3.80
N VAL A 329 4.22 11.70 4.28
CA VAL A 329 3.40 10.82 3.43
C VAL A 329 1.93 11.24 3.37
N ASP A 330 1.54 12.31 4.07
CA ASP A 330 0.16 12.77 4.12
C ASP A 330 -0.33 13.22 2.73
N PRO A 331 -1.31 12.52 2.13
CA PRO A 331 -1.85 12.89 0.83
C PRO A 331 -2.61 14.23 0.84
N ASN A 332 -2.88 14.85 2.00
CA ASN A 332 -3.45 16.20 2.06
C ASN A 332 -2.38 17.28 1.87
N VAL A 333 -1.11 16.97 2.14
CA VAL A 333 0.00 17.93 2.19
C VAL A 333 0.96 17.71 1.02
N HIS A 334 1.27 16.45 0.71
CA HIS A 334 2.33 16.09 -0.24
C HIS A 334 1.82 15.33 -1.45
N SER A 335 2.64 15.36 -2.51
CA SER A 335 2.42 14.63 -3.75
C SER A 335 3.49 13.54 -3.88
N CYS A 336 3.17 12.38 -4.50
CA CYS A 336 4.13 11.27 -4.68
C CYS A 336 5.43 11.79 -5.25
N GLY A 337 6.52 11.59 -4.50
CA GLY A 337 7.88 11.87 -4.93
C GLY A 337 8.60 13.02 -4.24
N SER A 338 7.90 13.79 -3.40
CA SER A 338 8.54 14.71 -2.45
C SER A 338 8.90 14.06 -1.11
N VAL A 339 8.76 12.73 -1.01
CA VAL A 339 8.96 12.00 0.25
C VAL A 339 10.44 11.62 0.35
N ARG A 340 11.12 12.10 1.39
CA ARG A 340 12.52 11.72 1.63
C ARG A 340 12.64 10.22 1.87
N ALA A 341 13.84 9.69 1.69
CA ALA A 341 14.18 8.37 2.17
C ALA A 341 13.89 8.27 3.68
N THR A 342 13.23 7.18 4.07
CA THR A 342 12.90 6.88 5.47
C THR A 342 13.69 5.67 5.91
N GLY A 343 14.27 5.73 7.11
CA GLY A 343 15.14 4.69 7.65
C GLY A 343 14.71 4.21 9.04
N ALA A 344 15.59 3.46 9.71
CA ALA A 344 15.36 2.86 11.02
C ALA A 344 14.95 3.89 12.07
N ALA A 345 15.60 5.06 12.10
CA ALA A 345 15.27 6.13 13.03
C ALA A 345 13.82 6.62 12.85
N ASP A 346 13.37 6.76 11.60
CA ASP A 346 12.03 7.23 11.26
C ASP A 346 10.96 6.17 11.60
N LEU A 347 11.31 4.90 11.46
CA LEU A 347 10.39 3.77 11.64
C LEU A 347 10.37 3.18 13.05
N ALA A 348 11.33 3.54 13.90
CA ALA A 348 11.45 3.00 15.24
C ALA A 348 10.16 3.16 16.06
N GLN A 349 9.89 2.21 16.96
CA GLN A 349 8.72 2.23 17.81
C GLN A 349 9.14 2.32 19.28
N PRO A 350 8.23 2.73 20.19
CA PRO A 350 8.47 2.61 21.62
C PRO A 350 8.79 1.17 22.05
N GLU A 351 8.26 0.18 21.32
CA GLU A 351 8.72 -1.20 21.42
C GLU A 351 10.08 -1.36 20.72
N LYS A 352 11.14 -1.51 21.52
CA LYS A 352 12.51 -1.73 21.02
C LYS A 352 12.60 -2.90 20.05
N ASP A 353 13.39 -2.78 18.97
CA ASP A 353 13.65 -3.85 17.99
C ASP A 353 12.38 -4.39 17.27
N PHE A 354 11.30 -3.58 17.23
CA PHE A 354 10.13 -3.80 16.39
C PHE A 354 10.02 -2.68 15.35
N TYR A 355 9.81 -3.04 14.08
CA TYR A 355 9.69 -2.09 12.98
C TYR A 355 8.51 -2.41 12.06
N LEU A 356 7.75 -1.37 11.67
CA LEU A 356 6.80 -1.44 10.55
C LEU A 356 7.54 -0.99 9.28
N VAL A 357 7.56 -1.81 8.23
CA VAL A 357 8.22 -1.46 6.96
C VAL A 357 7.28 -1.60 5.77
N GLY A 358 7.71 -1.10 4.62
CA GLY A 358 6.97 -1.23 3.38
C GLY A 358 5.67 -0.45 3.39
N ALA A 359 4.70 -0.89 2.58
CA ALA A 359 3.39 -0.23 2.47
C ALA A 359 2.65 -0.11 3.81
N LYS A 360 2.91 -0.99 4.78
CA LYS A 360 2.30 -0.92 6.11
C LYS A 360 2.77 0.29 6.90
N SER A 361 4.05 0.67 6.76
CA SER A 361 4.60 1.87 7.39
C SER A 361 3.88 3.15 6.92
N TYR A 362 3.37 3.17 5.69
CA TYR A 362 2.66 4.34 5.16
C TYR A 362 1.20 4.44 5.65
N GLY A 363 0.74 3.44 6.42
CA GLY A 363 -0.60 3.41 6.96
C GLY A 363 -1.64 3.51 5.84
N ARG A 364 -2.38 4.61 5.79
CA ARG A 364 -3.43 4.90 4.80
C ARG A 364 -2.97 5.76 3.62
N ALA A 365 -1.70 6.17 3.59
CA ALA A 365 -1.16 6.94 2.47
C ALA A 365 -1.04 6.05 1.21
N PRO A 366 -1.52 6.51 0.03
CA PRO A 366 -1.62 5.67 -1.16
C PRO A 366 -0.34 5.67 -2.04
N THR A 367 0.75 6.27 -1.59
CA THR A 367 1.86 6.77 -2.42
C THR A 367 3.17 5.98 -2.25
N PHE A 368 3.07 4.68 -1.93
CA PHE A 368 4.24 3.87 -1.60
C PHE A 368 4.98 3.35 -2.85
N LEU A 369 6.31 3.49 -2.87
CA LEU A 369 7.19 2.98 -3.92
C LEU A 369 8.05 1.81 -3.41
N ALA A 370 8.30 0.82 -4.28
CA ALA A 370 9.09 -0.36 -3.92
C ALA A 370 10.50 -0.01 -3.44
N MET A 371 11.17 0.93 -4.13
CA MET A 371 12.52 1.40 -3.79
C MET A 371 12.58 2.04 -2.39
N THR A 372 11.58 2.83 -2.01
CA THR A 372 11.49 3.37 -0.65
C THR A 372 11.42 2.26 0.38
N GLY A 373 10.68 1.19 0.10
CA GLY A 373 10.64 -0.01 0.94
C GLY A 373 11.98 -0.72 1.07
N TYR A 374 12.75 -0.83 -0.01
CA TYR A 374 14.07 -1.45 0.02
C TYR A 374 15.06 -0.64 0.85
N GLU A 375 15.00 0.69 0.75
CA GLU A 375 15.81 1.57 1.60
C GLU A 375 15.44 1.47 3.09
N GLN A 376 14.14 1.45 3.41
CA GLN A 376 13.66 1.22 4.77
C GLN A 376 14.23 -0.07 5.35
N VAL A 377 14.13 -1.16 4.59
CA VAL A 377 14.60 -2.49 5.00
C VAL A 377 16.11 -2.52 5.20
N ARG A 378 16.89 -1.97 4.26
CA ARG A 378 18.36 -1.87 4.36
C ARG A 378 18.76 -1.15 5.66
N SER A 379 18.14 0.00 5.92
CA SER A 379 18.41 0.82 7.11
C SER A 379 18.02 0.11 8.41
N VAL A 380 16.82 -0.49 8.48
CA VAL A 380 16.33 -1.24 9.66
C VAL A 380 17.22 -2.44 9.96
N VAL A 381 17.64 -3.19 8.95
CA VAL A 381 18.49 -4.36 9.15
C VAL A 381 19.91 -3.97 9.59
N ALA A 382 20.44 -2.84 9.11
CA ALA A 382 21.69 -2.28 9.61
C ALA A 382 21.60 -1.93 11.12
N GLU A 383 20.50 -1.30 11.53
CA GLU A 383 20.25 -0.96 12.93
C GLU A 383 20.17 -2.22 13.81
N LEU A 384 19.44 -3.25 13.37
CA LEU A 384 19.32 -4.53 14.09
C LEU A 384 20.64 -5.33 14.18
N ALA A 385 21.58 -5.04 13.28
CA ALA A 385 22.94 -5.57 13.30
C ALA A 385 23.91 -4.75 14.18
N GLY A 386 23.47 -3.61 14.72
CA GLY A 386 24.31 -2.69 15.50
C GLY A 386 25.18 -1.78 14.65
N ASP A 387 24.94 -1.72 13.34
CA ASP A 387 25.65 -0.86 12.39
C ASP A 387 24.87 0.45 12.21
N HIS A 388 24.92 1.30 13.24
CA HIS A 388 24.19 2.57 13.30
C HIS A 388 24.64 3.57 12.22
N GLU A 389 25.92 3.50 11.79
CA GLU A 389 26.42 4.33 10.70
C GLU A 389 25.76 3.95 9.37
N ALA A 390 25.71 2.67 9.02
CA ALA A 390 25.00 2.25 7.82
C ALA A 390 23.49 2.47 7.92
N ALA A 391 22.90 2.35 9.12
CA ALA A 391 21.48 2.61 9.34
C ALA A 391 21.10 4.07 9.06
N THR A 392 21.99 5.02 9.37
CA THR A 392 21.73 6.47 9.18
C THR A 392 22.05 6.98 7.78
N ARG A 393 22.90 6.28 7.02
CA ARG A 393 23.17 6.61 5.62
C ARG A 393 21.93 6.41 4.76
N ILE A 394 21.69 7.28 3.79
CA ILE A 394 20.64 7.13 2.78
C ILE A 394 21.27 6.59 1.50
N ASP A 395 20.89 5.39 1.09
CA ASP A 395 21.37 4.73 -0.14
C ASP A 395 20.28 4.69 -1.23
N LEU A 396 19.36 5.66 -1.20
CA LEU A 396 18.24 5.76 -2.12
C LEU A 396 18.42 6.95 -3.07
N ASP A 397 18.51 6.63 -4.36
CA ASP A 397 18.43 7.60 -5.45
C ASP A 397 17.04 7.50 -6.08
N LEU A 398 16.12 8.39 -5.67
CA LEU A 398 14.81 8.50 -6.31
C LEU A 398 14.92 9.52 -7.45
N PRO A 399 14.39 9.22 -8.64
CA PRO A 399 14.10 10.30 -9.58
C PRO A 399 13.12 11.26 -8.90
N ASP A 400 13.38 12.57 -9.01
CA ASP A 400 12.43 13.61 -8.63
C ASP A 400 11.08 13.22 -9.24
N THR A 401 10.07 12.99 -8.39
CA THR A 401 8.74 12.60 -8.86
C THR A 401 7.73 13.65 -8.42
N GLY A 402 7.15 14.30 -9.42
CA GLY A 402 6.04 15.21 -9.30
C GLY A 402 4.73 14.44 -9.33
N VAL A 403 3.88 14.79 -8.37
CA VAL A 403 2.42 14.65 -8.43
C VAL A 403 1.89 13.23 -8.18
N CYS A 404 1.48 12.98 -6.93
CA CYS A 404 0.20 12.30 -6.68
C CYS A 404 -0.82 13.36 -6.27
N GLY A 405 -2.02 13.25 -6.83
CA GLY A 405 -3.12 14.13 -6.49
C GLY A 405 -3.39 14.09 -5.01
N GLY A 406 -3.20 15.23 -4.35
CA GLY A 406 -3.60 15.36 -2.97
C GLY A 406 -5.11 15.16 -2.83
N ALA A 407 -5.57 14.86 -1.62
CA ALA A 407 -6.99 14.68 -1.38
C ALA A 407 -7.81 15.94 -1.79
N GLY A 408 -7.22 17.14 -1.81
CA GLY A 408 -8.00 18.35 -2.07
C GLY A 408 -9.08 18.57 -1.00
N LEU A 409 -9.70 19.75 -1.01
CA LEU A 409 -10.75 20.08 -0.05
C LEU A 409 -12.00 19.22 -0.31
N PHE A 410 -12.61 18.73 0.78
CA PHE A 410 -13.68 17.71 0.74
C PHE A 410 -14.94 18.16 -0.03
N ASP A 411 -15.23 19.48 -0.01
CA ASP A 411 -16.44 20.08 -0.57
C ASP A 411 -16.16 21.28 -1.50
N ASP A 412 -15.00 21.32 -2.16
CA ASP A 412 -14.72 22.37 -3.16
C ASP A 412 -15.21 21.97 -4.57
N PRO A 413 -16.31 22.57 -5.09
CA PRO A 413 -16.80 22.28 -6.43
C PRO A 413 -15.85 22.79 -7.53
N THR A 414 -14.88 23.66 -7.21
CA THR A 414 -13.97 24.28 -8.18
C THR A 414 -12.61 23.59 -8.29
N GLY A 415 -12.28 22.68 -7.37
CA GLY A 415 -11.02 21.92 -7.42
C GLY A 415 -9.78 22.82 -7.37
N ALA A 416 -9.82 23.92 -6.61
CA ALA A 416 -8.69 24.84 -6.53
C ALA A 416 -7.47 24.11 -5.93
N LYS A 417 -6.38 24.05 -6.70
CA LYS A 417 -5.08 23.56 -6.22
C LYS A 417 -4.67 24.45 -5.05
N GLY A 418 -4.35 23.87 -3.90
CA GLY A 418 -3.58 24.55 -2.87
C GLY A 418 -2.31 25.08 -3.53
N GLY A 419 -2.23 26.40 -3.68
CA GLY A 419 -1.07 27.06 -4.25
C GLY A 419 0.17 26.68 -3.45
N ALA A 420 1.29 26.50 -4.15
CA ALA A 420 2.59 26.40 -3.55
C ALA A 420 2.71 27.37 -2.37
N CYS A 421 3.03 26.86 -1.19
CA CYS A 421 3.38 27.68 -0.04
C CYS A 421 4.67 28.44 -0.39
N CYS A 422 4.54 29.56 -1.08
CA CYS A 422 5.44 30.68 -0.88
C CYS A 422 5.19 31.13 0.56
N ALA A 423 6.05 30.67 1.48
CA ALA A 423 6.15 31.29 2.78
C ALA A 423 6.28 32.82 2.56
N PRO A 424 5.42 33.66 3.17
CA PRO A 424 5.68 35.08 3.15
C PRO A 424 7.03 35.31 3.82
N ALA A 425 7.87 36.14 3.20
CA ALA A 425 9.16 36.51 3.77
C ALA A 425 8.95 36.95 5.23
N PRO A 426 9.76 36.45 6.19
CA PRO A 426 9.55 36.74 7.60
C PRO A 426 9.61 38.26 7.80
N ALA A 427 8.48 38.84 8.21
CA ALA A 427 8.44 40.22 8.65
C ALA A 427 9.19 40.31 9.98
N LEU A 428 10.37 40.94 9.96
CA LEU A 428 11.09 41.33 11.16
C LEU A 428 10.20 42.27 12.00
N LEU A 429 9.64 41.74 13.08
CA LEU A 429 9.02 42.57 14.11
C LEU A 429 10.14 43.30 14.87
N GLN A 430 10.29 44.60 14.63
CA GLN A 430 11.11 45.43 15.50
C GLN A 430 10.41 45.61 16.85
N ILE A 431 10.91 44.92 17.87
CA ILE A 431 10.58 45.19 19.26
C ILE A 431 11.63 46.16 19.80
N GLY A 432 11.29 47.45 19.84
CA GLY A 432 12.14 48.51 20.40
C GLY A 432 11.66 49.91 20.02
N ARG A 433 11.57 50.82 21.00
CA ARG A 433 11.20 52.24 20.78
C ARG A 433 12.35 52.94 20.04
N ALA A 434 12.04 53.63 18.94
CA ALA A 434 13.01 54.46 18.22
C ALA A 434 13.57 55.56 19.15
N PRO A 435 14.87 55.90 19.06
CA PRO A 435 15.45 56.96 19.85
C PRO A 435 14.86 58.32 19.45
N VAL A 436 14.51 59.13 20.46
CA VAL A 436 14.05 60.51 20.27
C VAL A 436 15.26 61.36 19.91
N ASN A 437 15.28 61.93 18.71
CA ASN A 437 16.20 62.99 18.33
C ASN A 437 15.44 64.32 18.28
N ALA A 438 15.53 65.08 19.37
CA ALA A 438 15.74 66.53 19.46
C ALA A 438 15.85 66.90 20.94
#